data_AF-A0A6J8BPU6-F1
#
_entry.id   AF-A0A6J8BPU6-F1
#
_cell.length_a   1.000
_cell.length_b   1.000
_cell.length_c   1.000
_cell.angle_alpha   90.00
_cell.angle_beta   90.00
_cell.angle_gamma   90.00
#
_symmetry.space_group_name_H-M   'P 1'
#
loop_
_entity.id
_entity.type
_entity.pdbx_description
1 polymer ?
#
loop_
_entity_poly.entity_id
_entity_poly.type
_entity_poly.pdbx_seq_one_letter_code
_entity_poly.pdbx_strand_id
1 'polypeptide(L)'
;MHRRSTGSDISVSESEQILNLHNVARQQVQPPASNMANMHWDNELAAKAQAYAKKCIWGHNSARSNSPTTFSYVGENIYVQTNTMNTDVIESGFTMWDDEKNGFHYDTNSCSDTPCGHYTQVSASNTSCEHYSQTSLANTLCGHSTHIIWAESTALGCGVSHCPSMTNLPDYNFVDYWEYLVCNYGPGGNINGKLPYVEDTSGSSAGAGGETATSNGCRK
;
A
#
# COMPACT_ATOMS: atom_id res chain seq x y z
N MET A 1 33.56 12.66 5.02
CA MET A 1 32.48 11.70 5.33
C MET A 1 31.53 11.69 4.15
N HIS A 2 31.52 10.64 3.33
CA HIS A 2 30.52 10.50 2.26
C HIS A 2 29.21 10.11 2.92
N ARG A 3 28.19 10.99 2.91
CA ARG A 3 26.83 10.57 3.29
C ARG A 3 26.44 9.42 2.36
N ARG A 4 26.05 8.27 2.93
CA ARG A 4 25.42 7.21 2.13
C ARG A 4 24.17 7.81 1.50
N SER A 5 24.11 7.81 0.19
CA SER A 5 22.97 8.33 -0.57
C SER A 5 21.90 7.24 -0.65
N THR A 6 20.66 7.60 -0.34
CA THR A 6 19.44 6.78 -0.47
C THR A 6 18.81 6.92 -1.86
N GLY A 7 19.38 7.78 -2.73
CA GLY A 7 18.79 8.10 -4.04
C GLY A 7 17.67 9.15 -3.98
N SER A 8 17.24 9.60 -2.79
CA SER A 8 16.16 10.59 -2.61
C SER A 8 16.46 11.58 -1.48
N ASP A 9 15.51 12.47 -1.18
CA ASP A 9 15.62 13.41 -0.06
C ASP A 9 15.28 12.73 1.30
N ILE A 10 14.83 11.47 1.26
CA ILE A 10 14.67 10.58 2.44
C ILE A 10 16.05 10.25 3.00
N SER A 11 16.27 10.50 4.29
CA SER A 11 17.52 10.18 4.98
C SER A 11 17.73 8.68 5.17
N VAL A 12 18.94 8.28 5.54
CA VAL A 12 19.25 6.86 5.82
C VAL A 12 18.36 6.32 6.96
N SER A 13 18.17 7.08 8.04
CA SER A 13 17.32 6.67 9.16
C SER A 13 15.85 6.53 8.75
N GLU A 14 15.33 7.45 7.94
CA GLU A 14 13.97 7.36 7.42
C GLU A 14 13.81 6.18 6.46
N SER A 15 14.81 5.88 5.62
CA SER A 15 14.77 4.71 4.75
C SER A 15 14.76 3.39 5.54
N GLU A 16 15.49 3.33 6.65
CA GLU A 16 15.49 2.19 7.57
C GLU A 16 14.14 2.07 8.31
N GLN A 17 13.54 3.19 8.72
CA GLN A 17 12.20 3.23 9.31
C GLN A 17 11.13 2.71 8.34
N ILE A 18 11.13 3.20 7.09
CA ILE A 18 10.22 2.75 6.04
C ILE A 18 10.36 1.24 5.82
N LEU A 19 11.58 0.73 5.66
CA LEU A 19 11.82 -0.70 5.49
C LEU A 19 11.34 -1.51 6.69
N ASN A 20 11.59 -1.03 7.91
CA ASN A 20 11.19 -1.72 9.12
C ASN A 20 9.66 -1.82 9.22
N LEU A 21 8.94 -0.72 8.97
CA LEU A 21 7.48 -0.69 8.94
C LEU A 21 6.92 -1.74 7.96
N HIS A 22 7.43 -1.76 6.72
CA HIS A 22 7.00 -2.73 5.71
C HIS A 22 7.33 -4.17 6.10
N ASN A 23 8.55 -4.44 6.56
CA ASN A 23 8.99 -5.79 6.88
C ASN A 23 8.27 -6.36 8.12
N VAL A 24 7.94 -5.52 9.11
CA VAL A 24 7.11 -5.92 10.25
C VAL A 24 5.69 -6.27 9.79
N ALA A 25 5.04 -5.44 8.98
CA ALA A 25 3.70 -5.73 8.47
C ALA A 25 3.68 -7.03 7.64
N ARG A 26 4.69 -7.24 6.79
CA ARG A 26 4.87 -8.47 6.00
C ARG A 26 5.00 -9.74 6.85
N GLN A 27 5.62 -9.65 8.01
CA GLN A 27 5.77 -10.79 8.94
C GLN A 27 4.50 -11.09 9.75
N GLN A 28 3.55 -10.16 9.79
CA GLN A 28 2.35 -10.22 10.64
C GLN A 28 1.07 -10.46 9.85
N VAL A 29 1.17 -10.78 8.56
CA VAL A 29 0.00 -11.02 7.70
C VAL A 29 -0.85 -12.19 8.21
N GLN A 30 -2.16 -12.08 7.98
CA GLN A 30 -3.14 -13.12 8.29
C GLN A 30 -4.02 -13.38 7.06
N PRO A 31 -4.11 -14.63 6.57
CA PRO A 31 -3.43 -15.83 7.09
C PRO A 31 -1.89 -15.75 6.91
N PRO A 32 -1.09 -16.53 7.65
CA PRO A 32 0.38 -16.47 7.55
C PRO A 32 0.86 -16.77 6.13
N ALA A 33 1.99 -16.19 5.73
CA ALA A 33 2.54 -16.36 4.39
C ALA A 33 3.74 -17.31 4.37
N SER A 34 3.78 -18.24 3.40
CA SER A 34 4.89 -19.19 3.22
C SER A 34 6.00 -18.67 2.32
N ASN A 35 5.76 -17.61 1.55
CA ASN A 35 6.68 -17.06 0.55
C ASN A 35 7.04 -15.59 0.77
N MET A 36 6.78 -15.03 1.96
CA MET A 36 7.00 -13.61 2.24
C MET A 36 8.47 -13.33 2.60
N ALA A 37 9.19 -12.66 1.70
CA ALA A 37 10.56 -12.20 1.95
C ALA A 37 10.60 -10.76 2.50
N ASN A 38 11.66 -10.41 3.22
CA ASN A 38 11.93 -9.02 3.59
C ASN A 38 12.28 -8.19 2.34
N MET A 39 11.78 -6.96 2.29
CA MET A 39 12.18 -5.96 1.31
C MET A 39 13.56 -5.37 1.64
N HIS A 40 14.25 -4.89 0.61
CA HIS A 40 15.46 -4.07 0.72
C HIS A 40 15.28 -2.71 0.02
N TRP A 41 16.09 -1.73 0.41
CA TRP A 41 16.03 -0.39 -0.19
C TRP A 41 16.66 -0.39 -1.58
N ASP A 42 16.01 0.26 -2.54
CA ASP A 42 16.49 0.45 -3.90
C ASP A 42 16.60 1.94 -4.24
N ASN A 43 17.82 2.38 -4.53
CA ASN A 43 18.13 3.78 -4.78
C ASN A 43 17.56 4.29 -6.13
N GLU A 44 17.35 3.43 -7.13
CA GLU A 44 16.77 3.85 -8.42
C GLU A 44 15.26 4.07 -8.29
N LEU A 45 14.57 3.18 -7.58
CA LEU A 45 13.16 3.35 -7.22
C LEU A 45 12.94 4.61 -6.37
N ALA A 46 13.82 4.86 -5.40
CA ALA A 46 13.78 6.05 -4.55
C ALA A 46 14.00 7.33 -5.36
N ALA A 47 14.98 7.35 -6.27
CA ALA A 47 15.22 8.48 -7.14
C ALA A 47 14.01 8.79 -8.05
N LYS A 48 13.34 7.74 -8.57
CA LYS A 48 12.10 7.91 -9.35
C LYS A 48 10.95 8.46 -8.52
N ALA A 49 10.74 7.91 -7.33
CA ALA A 49 9.71 8.38 -6.41
C ALA A 49 9.94 9.84 -6.06
N GLN A 50 11.19 10.21 -5.74
CA GLN A 50 11.57 11.58 -5.43
C GLN A 50 11.37 12.54 -6.60
N ALA A 51 11.78 12.15 -7.80
CA ALA A 51 11.59 12.95 -9.00
C ALA A 51 10.11 13.18 -9.33
N TYR A 52 9.25 12.22 -8.99
CA TYR A 52 7.81 12.37 -9.16
C TYR A 52 7.17 13.23 -8.05
N ALA A 53 7.53 12.99 -6.79
CA ALA A 53 7.05 13.77 -5.65
C ALA A 53 7.33 15.28 -5.84
N LYS A 54 8.52 15.63 -6.36
CA LYS A 54 8.93 17.01 -6.69
C LYS A 54 8.06 17.71 -7.74
N LYS A 55 7.23 16.98 -8.48
CA LYS A 55 6.29 17.58 -9.44
C LYS A 55 5.07 18.18 -8.76
N CYS A 56 4.75 17.76 -7.53
CA CYS A 56 3.57 18.22 -6.79
C CYS A 56 2.28 18.06 -7.62
N ILE A 57 2.09 16.88 -8.19
CA ILE A 57 0.89 16.50 -8.95
C ILE A 57 0.25 15.32 -8.22
N TRP A 58 -0.94 15.53 -7.67
CA TRP A 58 -1.70 14.46 -7.05
C TRP A 58 -2.18 13.47 -8.11
N GLY A 59 -1.75 12.22 -7.94
CA GLY A 59 -2.07 11.10 -8.83
C GLY A 59 -0.87 10.18 -9.02
N HIS A 60 -1.11 8.96 -9.53
CA HIS A 60 -0.05 7.97 -9.73
C HIS A 60 0.88 8.30 -10.92
N ASN A 61 2.17 7.99 -10.78
CA ASN A 61 3.15 8.18 -11.83
C ASN A 61 2.99 7.12 -12.93
N SER A 62 2.46 7.50 -14.08
CA SER A 62 2.32 6.60 -15.24
C SER A 62 3.65 6.14 -15.85
N ALA A 63 4.75 6.87 -15.58
CA ALA A 63 6.09 6.57 -16.09
C ALA A 63 6.99 5.83 -15.08
N ARG A 64 6.43 5.33 -13.97
CA ARG A 64 7.20 4.67 -12.90
C ARG A 64 7.98 3.44 -13.36
N SER A 65 7.47 2.70 -14.35
CA SER A 65 8.15 1.52 -14.93
C SER A 65 9.11 1.85 -16.07
N ASN A 66 9.21 3.12 -16.48
CA ASN A 66 10.18 3.52 -17.50
C ASN A 66 11.60 3.44 -16.92
N SER A 67 12.63 3.35 -17.78
CA SER A 67 14.04 3.43 -17.37
C SER A 67 14.36 4.73 -16.59
N PRO A 68 15.37 4.76 -15.67
CA PRO A 68 16.18 3.63 -15.20
C PRO A 68 15.46 2.84 -14.10
N THR A 69 15.20 1.57 -14.37
CA THR A 69 14.78 0.58 -13.37
C THR A 69 15.07 -0.81 -13.95
N THR A 70 15.41 -1.76 -13.09
CA THR A 70 15.59 -3.17 -13.48
C THR A 70 14.27 -3.94 -13.51
N PHE A 71 13.19 -3.36 -12.99
CA PHE A 71 11.88 -4.00 -12.90
C PHE A 71 11.02 -3.68 -14.12
N SER A 72 10.46 -4.73 -14.76
CA SER A 72 9.55 -4.58 -15.90
C SER A 72 8.23 -3.88 -15.54
N TYR A 73 7.81 -4.03 -14.29
CA TYR A 73 6.66 -3.36 -13.71
C TYR A 73 7.03 -2.86 -12.32
N VAL A 74 6.64 -1.63 -12.03
CA VAL A 74 6.86 -0.93 -10.76
C VAL A 74 5.51 -0.55 -10.21
N GLY A 75 5.24 -0.96 -8.99
CA GLY A 75 4.05 -0.54 -8.28
C GLY A 75 4.29 0.71 -7.46
N GLU A 76 3.23 1.34 -6.98
CA GLU A 76 3.33 2.65 -6.33
C GLU A 76 2.22 2.85 -5.29
N ASN A 77 2.62 3.32 -4.11
CA ASN A 77 1.71 3.91 -3.13
C ASN A 77 2.03 5.41 -3.01
N ILE A 78 0.98 6.22 -2.89
CA ILE A 78 1.10 7.67 -2.71
C ILE A 78 0.28 8.13 -1.52
N TYR A 79 0.79 9.15 -0.82
CA TYR A 79 0.14 9.75 0.33
C TYR A 79 0.41 11.24 0.35
N VAL A 80 -0.58 12.02 0.79
CA VAL A 80 -0.43 13.46 0.96
C VAL A 80 -1.06 13.89 2.27
N GLN A 81 -0.38 14.78 2.99
CA GLN A 81 -0.93 15.49 4.14
C GLN A 81 -0.65 16.98 4.05
N THR A 82 -1.37 17.78 4.83
CA THR A 82 -1.11 19.22 4.97
C THR A 82 -0.19 19.47 6.16
N ASN A 83 0.54 20.57 6.11
CA ASN A 83 1.38 21.02 7.23
C ASN A 83 0.60 21.20 8.54
N THR A 84 -0.71 21.41 8.47
CA THR A 84 -1.58 21.55 9.65
C THR A 84 -1.78 20.26 10.44
N MET A 85 -1.48 19.09 9.86
CA MET A 85 -1.56 17.82 10.59
C MET A 85 -0.44 17.70 11.63
N ASN A 86 0.73 18.29 11.36
CA ASN A 86 1.89 18.31 12.26
C ASN A 86 2.29 16.90 12.76
N THR A 87 2.24 15.91 11.87
CA THR A 87 2.61 14.50 12.08
C THR A 87 3.76 14.11 11.15
N ASP A 88 4.45 13.01 11.44
CA ASP A 88 5.40 12.43 10.49
C ASP A 88 4.65 11.84 9.28
N VAL A 89 4.93 12.38 8.09
CA VAL A 89 4.32 11.95 6.82
C VAL A 89 4.63 10.49 6.50
N ILE A 90 5.78 9.96 6.92
CA ILE A 90 6.18 8.57 6.68
C ILE A 90 5.27 7.63 7.49
N GLU A 91 5.17 7.86 8.80
CA GLU A 91 4.32 7.03 9.67
C GLU A 91 2.83 7.19 9.32
N SER A 92 2.40 8.42 9.03
CA SER A 92 0.99 8.70 8.66
C SER A 92 0.62 8.02 7.35
N GLY A 93 1.47 8.14 6.32
CA GLY A 93 1.26 7.50 5.03
C GLY A 93 1.28 5.98 5.13
N PHE A 94 2.27 5.41 5.83
CA PHE A 94 2.35 3.97 6.05
C PHE A 94 1.12 3.43 6.78
N THR A 95 0.71 4.08 7.88
CA THR A 95 -0.43 3.65 8.69
C THR A 95 -1.72 3.66 7.86
N MET A 96 -1.95 4.73 7.10
CA MET A 96 -3.11 4.83 6.21
C MET A 96 -3.13 3.69 5.18
N TRP A 97 -1.99 3.41 4.54
CA TRP A 97 -1.89 2.33 3.58
C TRP A 97 -2.10 0.94 4.22
N ASP A 98 -1.50 0.69 5.39
CA ASP A 98 -1.57 -0.61 6.07
C ASP A 98 -2.96 -0.88 6.65
N ASP A 99 -3.66 0.15 7.15
CA ASP A 99 -4.97 0.04 7.78
C ASP A 99 -6.05 -0.50 6.85
N GLU A 100 -5.88 -0.37 5.53
CA GLU A 100 -6.76 -0.98 4.54
C GLU A 100 -6.91 -2.49 4.79
N LYS A 101 -5.88 -3.18 5.30
CA LYS A 101 -5.94 -4.63 5.58
C LYS A 101 -7.13 -5.06 6.43
N ASN A 102 -7.66 -4.18 7.28
CA ASN A 102 -8.80 -4.48 8.13
C ASN A 102 -10.09 -4.72 7.32
N GLY A 103 -10.13 -4.29 6.05
CA GLY A 103 -11.22 -4.53 5.12
C GLY A 103 -10.91 -5.61 4.08
N PHE A 104 -9.67 -6.10 4.00
CA PHE A 104 -9.23 -7.09 3.01
C PHE A 104 -9.58 -8.52 3.45
N HIS A 105 -10.20 -9.28 2.55
CA HIS A 105 -10.55 -10.68 2.74
C HIS A 105 -9.70 -11.55 1.82
N TYR A 106 -8.72 -12.25 2.39
CA TYR A 106 -7.74 -13.04 1.63
C TYR A 106 -8.37 -14.21 0.87
N ASP A 107 -9.30 -14.94 1.50
CA ASP A 107 -9.99 -16.11 0.97
C ASP A 107 -10.78 -15.83 -0.32
N THR A 108 -11.38 -14.64 -0.40
CA THR A 108 -12.19 -14.20 -1.53
C THR A 108 -11.45 -13.23 -2.45
N ASN A 109 -10.22 -12.86 -2.10
CA ASN A 109 -9.46 -11.78 -2.72
C ASN A 109 -10.30 -10.51 -2.90
N SER A 110 -11.05 -10.15 -1.85
CA SER A 110 -12.06 -9.10 -1.91
C SER A 110 -11.86 -8.06 -0.81
N CYS A 111 -12.63 -6.98 -0.88
CA CYS A 111 -12.47 -5.81 -0.04
C CYS A 111 -13.83 -5.33 0.43
N SER A 112 -13.96 -5.07 1.73
CA SER A 112 -15.12 -4.42 2.33
C SER A 112 -15.12 -2.93 2.02
N ASP A 113 -16.27 -2.25 2.03
CA ASP A 113 -16.37 -0.81 1.73
C ASP A 113 -15.60 0.11 2.70
N THR A 114 -15.07 -0.41 3.82
CA THR A 114 -14.28 0.34 4.81
C THR A 114 -13.38 -0.63 5.57
N PRO A 115 -12.13 -0.28 5.90
CA PRO A 115 -11.35 0.91 5.53
C PRO A 115 -10.71 0.85 4.13
N CYS A 116 -11.07 -0.11 3.29
CA CYS A 116 -10.55 -0.14 1.93
C CYS A 116 -11.03 1.12 1.14
N GLY A 117 -10.10 1.97 0.68
CA GLY A 117 -10.39 3.11 -0.18
C GLY A 117 -10.48 4.45 0.54
N HIS A 118 -9.50 4.78 1.39
CA HIS A 118 -9.39 6.10 2.03
C HIS A 118 -9.00 7.22 1.05
N TYR A 119 -9.89 7.49 0.09
CA TYR A 119 -10.11 8.82 -0.45
C TYR A 119 -11.61 8.97 -0.71
N THR A 120 -12.36 9.39 0.31
CA THR A 120 -13.63 10.10 0.08
C THR A 120 -13.27 11.40 -0.63
N GLN A 121 -13.31 11.35 -1.96
CA GLN A 121 -13.20 12.52 -2.81
C GLN A 121 -14.23 13.54 -2.31
N VAL A 122 -13.78 14.71 -1.85
CA VAL A 122 -14.65 15.83 -1.51
C VAL A 122 -15.22 16.35 -2.83
N SER A 123 -16.23 15.67 -3.38
CA SER A 123 -17.09 16.25 -4.39
C SER A 123 -18.28 16.85 -3.67
N ALA A 124 -18.45 18.15 -3.86
CA ALA A 124 -19.52 18.94 -3.27
C ALA A 124 -20.88 18.47 -3.80
N SER A 125 -21.54 17.57 -3.09
CA SER A 125 -23.00 17.47 -3.07
C SER A 125 -23.43 16.47 -2.01
N ASN A 126 -24.30 16.92 -1.10
CA ASN A 126 -25.11 16.07 -0.23
C ASN A 126 -25.72 14.89 -1.01
N THR A 127 -25.16 13.68 -0.94
CA THR A 127 -25.93 12.45 -1.16
C THR A 127 -25.24 11.26 -0.49
N SER A 128 -26.01 10.57 0.34
CA SER A 128 -25.74 9.24 0.89
C SER A 128 -25.33 8.24 -0.19
N CYS A 129 -24.57 7.22 0.22
CA CYS A 129 -24.17 6.06 -0.55
C CYS A 129 -25.14 5.69 -1.67
N GLU A 130 -24.77 5.98 -2.92
CA GLU A 130 -25.42 5.40 -4.08
C GLU A 130 -24.42 4.56 -4.86
N HIS A 131 -24.85 3.32 -5.09
CA HIS A 131 -24.28 2.32 -5.96
C HIS A 131 -23.76 2.91 -7.28
N TYR A 132 -22.49 2.65 -7.59
CA TYR A 132 -22.04 2.59 -8.97
C TYR A 132 -21.56 1.18 -9.30
N SER A 133 -22.49 0.41 -9.87
CA SER A 133 -22.18 -0.77 -10.65
C SER A 133 -21.49 -0.34 -11.94
N GLN A 134 -20.18 -0.52 -12.00
CA GLN A 134 -19.50 -0.83 -13.27
C GLN A 134 -18.58 -2.01 -13.03
N THR A 135 -18.87 -3.07 -13.78
CA THR A 135 -18.02 -4.22 -14.02
C THR A 135 -16.56 -3.81 -14.26
N SER A 136 -15.69 -4.09 -13.27
CA SER A 136 -14.21 -4.26 -13.33
C SER A 136 -13.43 -3.69 -12.12
N LEU A 137 -14.07 -3.34 -11.00
CA LEU A 137 -13.42 -2.65 -9.86
C LEU A 137 -13.03 -3.57 -8.69
N ALA A 138 -12.50 -4.77 -8.95
CA ALA A 138 -11.81 -5.55 -7.91
C ALA A 138 -10.44 -4.96 -7.52
N ASN A 139 -10.06 -3.78 -8.04
CA ASN A 139 -8.68 -3.30 -8.07
C ASN A 139 -8.34 -2.06 -7.22
N THR A 140 -9.31 -1.46 -6.51
CA THR A 140 -9.06 -0.11 -5.93
C THR A 140 -9.38 0.01 -4.44
N LEU A 141 -9.95 -1.02 -3.82
CA LEU A 141 -10.41 -0.90 -2.45
C LEU A 141 -9.24 -1.10 -1.45
N CYS A 142 -8.50 -2.22 -1.45
CA CYS A 142 -7.37 -2.40 -0.53
C CYS A 142 -6.00 -2.39 -1.24
N GLY A 143 -5.88 -1.56 -2.28
CA GLY A 143 -4.72 -1.53 -3.17
C GLY A 143 -3.42 -1.15 -2.47
N HIS A 144 -3.46 -0.25 -1.48
CA HIS A 144 -2.24 0.21 -0.84
C HIS A 144 -1.67 -0.86 0.11
N SER A 145 -2.51 -1.45 0.96
CA SER A 145 -2.08 -2.51 1.88
C SER A 145 -1.56 -3.73 1.12
N THR A 146 -2.30 -4.18 0.10
CA THR A 146 -1.89 -5.33 -0.71
C THR A 146 -0.54 -5.13 -1.38
N HIS A 147 -0.14 -3.89 -1.66
CA HIS A 147 1.18 -3.56 -2.17
C HIS A 147 2.31 -3.75 -1.13
N ILE A 148 2.06 -3.38 0.12
CA ILE A 148 2.98 -3.56 1.25
C ILE A 148 3.26 -5.06 1.46
N ILE A 149 2.19 -5.87 1.41
CA ILE A 149 2.24 -7.31 1.67
C ILE A 149 2.36 -8.16 0.40
N TRP A 150 2.78 -7.57 -0.73
CA TRP A 150 2.96 -8.35 -1.95
C TRP A 150 4.28 -9.15 -1.89
N ALA A 151 4.20 -10.47 -1.80
CA ALA A 151 5.36 -11.33 -1.55
C ALA A 151 6.48 -11.16 -2.59
N GLU A 152 6.12 -10.95 -3.86
CA GLU A 152 7.10 -10.78 -4.95
C GLU A 152 7.78 -9.42 -4.95
N SER A 153 7.20 -8.40 -4.31
CA SER A 153 7.82 -7.08 -4.16
C SER A 153 8.97 -7.19 -3.16
N THR A 154 10.20 -7.12 -3.65
CA THR A 154 11.41 -7.33 -2.83
C THR A 154 12.26 -6.07 -2.69
N ALA A 155 12.04 -5.06 -3.53
CA ALA A 155 12.70 -3.77 -3.51
C ALA A 155 11.69 -2.65 -3.22
N LEU A 156 12.12 -1.67 -2.42
CA LEU A 156 11.34 -0.50 -2.04
C LEU A 156 12.20 0.75 -2.14
N GLY A 157 11.65 1.83 -2.71
CA GLY A 157 12.29 3.13 -2.69
C GLY A 157 11.28 4.25 -2.69
N CYS A 158 11.45 5.20 -1.77
CA CYS A 158 10.51 6.30 -1.57
C CYS A 158 11.16 7.68 -1.73
N GLY A 159 10.32 8.68 -1.98
CA GLY A 159 10.68 10.08 -2.00
C GLY A 159 9.59 10.94 -1.38
N VAL A 160 10.00 12.05 -0.76
CA VAL A 160 9.12 13.01 -0.13
C VAL A 160 9.33 14.39 -0.74
N SER A 161 8.27 15.17 -0.92
CA SER A 161 8.40 16.54 -1.36
C SER A 161 7.48 17.47 -0.59
N HIS A 162 8.01 18.64 -0.25
CA HIS A 162 7.26 19.76 0.26
C HIS A 162 6.72 20.58 -0.91
N CYS A 163 5.40 20.65 -0.99
CA CYS A 163 4.66 21.20 -2.11
C CYS A 163 3.84 22.40 -1.66
N PRO A 164 4.25 23.65 -1.96
CA PRO A 164 3.48 24.85 -1.61
C PRO A 164 2.06 24.86 -2.20
N SER A 165 1.86 24.16 -3.31
CA SER A 165 0.56 23.85 -3.89
C SER A 165 0.60 22.43 -4.47
N MET A 166 -0.57 21.82 -4.63
CA MET A 166 -0.70 20.48 -5.20
C MET A 166 -1.64 20.50 -6.40
N THR A 167 -1.12 20.17 -7.58
CA THR A 167 -1.96 20.06 -8.78
C THR A 167 -2.99 18.95 -8.57
N ASN A 168 -4.24 19.18 -8.98
CA ASN A 168 -5.41 18.30 -8.80
C ASN A 168 -5.95 18.19 -7.35
N LEU A 169 -5.49 19.02 -6.42
CA LEU A 169 -6.14 19.22 -5.13
C LEU A 169 -6.57 20.69 -4.97
N PRO A 170 -7.62 20.96 -4.18
CA PRO A 170 -7.99 22.33 -3.86
C PRO A 170 -6.93 22.98 -2.96
N ASP A 171 -6.63 24.24 -3.23
CA ASP A 171 -5.81 25.06 -2.35
C ASP A 171 -6.65 25.62 -1.20
N TYR A 172 -6.09 25.61 0.01
CA TYR A 172 -6.72 26.13 1.21
C TYR A 172 -5.85 27.22 1.83
N ASN A 173 -6.43 28.38 2.12
CA ASN A 173 -5.69 29.56 2.61
C ASN A 173 -4.99 29.37 3.98
N PHE A 174 -5.32 28.29 4.70
CA PHE A 174 -4.71 27.95 5.99
C PHE A 174 -3.66 26.83 5.88
N VAL A 175 -3.41 26.33 4.67
CA VAL A 175 -2.39 25.32 4.36
C VAL A 175 -1.21 26.05 3.72
N ASP A 176 -0.05 26.01 4.37
CA ASP A 176 1.17 26.62 3.84
C ASP A 176 1.83 25.72 2.79
N TYR A 177 1.69 24.41 2.98
CA TYR A 177 2.23 23.40 2.08
C TYR A 177 1.61 22.02 2.34
N TRP A 178 1.77 21.17 1.32
CA TRP A 178 1.50 19.75 1.36
C TRP A 178 2.81 18.98 1.50
N GLU A 179 2.79 17.88 2.23
CA GLU A 179 3.85 16.88 2.22
C GLU A 179 3.38 15.71 1.37
N TYR A 180 4.12 15.42 0.30
CA TYR A 180 3.78 14.39 -0.66
C TYR A 180 4.77 13.25 -0.61
N LEU A 181 4.31 12.08 -0.17
CA LEU A 181 5.07 10.85 -0.07
C LEU A 181 4.71 9.94 -1.25
N VAL A 182 5.74 9.45 -1.92
CA VAL A 182 5.63 8.47 -3.02
C VAL A 182 6.55 7.31 -2.69
N CYS A 183 6.05 6.08 -2.74
CA CYS A 183 6.83 4.86 -2.56
C CYS A 183 6.65 3.95 -3.76
N ASN A 184 7.76 3.54 -4.37
CA ASN A 184 7.80 2.61 -5.49
C ASN A 184 8.26 1.23 -5.04
N TYR A 185 7.67 0.19 -5.64
CA TYR A 185 7.91 -1.20 -5.29
C TYR A 185 8.32 -2.02 -6.52
N GLY A 186 9.34 -2.85 -6.35
CA GLY A 186 9.95 -3.63 -7.42
C GLY A 186 10.15 -5.09 -7.05
N PRO A 187 9.76 -6.04 -7.92
CA PRO A 187 8.70 -5.91 -8.93
C PRO A 187 7.39 -5.37 -8.35
N GLY A 188 6.56 -4.73 -9.16
CA GLY A 188 5.28 -4.21 -8.70
C GLY A 188 4.25 -5.31 -8.40
N GLY A 189 3.44 -5.10 -7.36
CA GLY A 189 2.33 -5.96 -6.96
C GLY A 189 0.96 -5.61 -7.54
N ASN A 190 -0.09 -6.18 -6.94
CA ASN A 190 -1.51 -6.00 -7.29
C ASN A 190 -1.83 -6.43 -8.73
N ILE A 191 -1.36 -7.62 -9.08
CA ILE A 191 -1.64 -8.25 -10.37
C ILE A 191 -3.06 -8.82 -10.34
N ASN A 192 -3.88 -8.45 -11.34
CA ASN A 192 -5.29 -8.88 -11.42
C ASN A 192 -5.45 -10.40 -11.29
N GLY A 193 -6.33 -10.82 -10.38
CA GLY A 193 -6.65 -12.23 -10.14
C GLY A 193 -5.58 -13.00 -9.35
N LYS A 194 -4.53 -12.35 -8.87
CA LYS A 194 -3.50 -12.95 -8.03
C LYS A 194 -3.62 -12.46 -6.58
N LEU A 195 -3.40 -13.37 -5.64
CA LEU A 195 -3.31 -13.06 -4.21
C LEU A 195 -1.96 -12.43 -3.87
N PRO A 196 -1.88 -11.59 -2.81
CA PRO A 196 -0.65 -10.89 -2.44
C PRO A 196 0.50 -11.82 -2.04
N TYR A 197 0.19 -13.00 -1.50
CA TYR A 197 1.16 -14.01 -1.08
C TYR A 197 0.55 -15.40 -1.11
N VAL A 198 1.36 -16.43 -0.89
CA VAL A 198 0.91 -17.82 -0.72
C VAL A 198 0.71 -18.09 0.76
N GLU A 199 -0.50 -18.48 1.15
CA GLU A 199 -0.81 -18.91 2.51
C GLU A 199 0.08 -20.06 2.97
N ASP A 200 0.54 -20.01 4.22
CA ASP A 200 1.22 -21.11 4.89
C ASP A 200 0.21 -22.02 5.56
N THR A 201 -0.09 -23.15 4.92
CA THR A 201 -0.99 -24.17 5.47
C THR A 201 -0.29 -25.15 6.40
N SER A 202 1.01 -24.99 6.71
CA SER A 202 1.77 -25.93 7.54
C SER A 202 1.29 -25.98 8.99
N GLY A 203 0.57 -24.95 9.46
CA GLY A 203 -0.14 -24.93 10.75
C GLY A 203 -1.55 -25.53 10.70
N SER A 204 -2.11 -25.77 9.51
CA SER A 204 -3.44 -26.36 9.31
C SER A 204 -3.29 -27.88 9.20
N SER A 205 -3.30 -28.57 10.33
CA SER A 205 -3.30 -30.03 10.36
C SER A 205 -4.56 -30.59 9.71
N ALA A 206 -4.44 -30.98 8.43
CA ALA A 206 -5.26 -32.03 7.85
C ALA A 206 -4.88 -33.35 8.55
N GLY A 207 -5.60 -33.70 9.62
CA GLY A 207 -5.27 -34.83 10.47
C GLY A 207 -6.36 -35.24 11.46
N ALA A 208 -7.59 -35.44 11.00
CA ALA A 208 -8.55 -36.33 11.67
C ALA A 208 -9.42 -37.02 10.61
N GLY A 209 -8.88 -38.10 10.04
CA GLY A 209 -9.70 -39.08 9.36
C GLY A 209 -10.54 -39.85 10.38
N GLY A 210 -11.85 -39.83 10.18
CA GLY A 210 -12.76 -40.94 10.48
C GLY A 210 -13.20 -41.16 11.92
N GLU A 211 -14.31 -40.54 12.30
CA GLU A 211 -15.38 -41.24 13.02
C GLU A 211 -16.73 -40.79 12.45
N THR A 212 -17.47 -41.77 11.91
CA THR A 212 -18.83 -41.60 11.41
C THR A 212 -19.76 -41.19 12.56
N ALA A 213 -20.23 -39.95 12.56
CA ALA A 213 -21.32 -39.52 13.43
C ALA A 213 -22.64 -40.14 12.95
N THR A 214 -23.01 -41.29 13.51
CA THR A 214 -24.36 -41.84 13.41
C THR A 214 -25.32 -41.00 14.26
N SER A 215 -26.35 -40.45 13.60
CA SER A 215 -27.71 -40.18 14.10
C SER A 215 -27.90 -39.78 15.57
N ASN A 216 -28.30 -38.52 15.83
CA ASN A 216 -29.63 -38.21 16.39
C ASN A 216 -29.80 -36.73 16.76
N GLY A 217 -30.89 -36.12 16.26
CA GLY A 217 -31.70 -35.21 17.07
C GLY A 217 -31.76 -33.74 16.65
N CYS A 218 -32.66 -33.41 15.73
CA CYS A 218 -33.37 -32.13 15.78
C CYS A 218 -34.24 -32.08 17.05
N ARG A 219 -34.29 -30.95 17.75
CA ARG A 219 -35.41 -30.59 18.62
C ARG A 219 -35.92 -29.20 18.25
N LYS A 220 -37.26 -29.12 18.27
CA LYS A 220 -38.13 -28.01 17.93
C LYS A 220 -37.91 -26.79 18.80
#